data_AF-A0A239RMU4-F1
#
_entry.id   AF-A0A239RMU4-F1
#
_cell.length_a   1.000
_cell.length_b   1.000
_cell.length_c   1.000
_cell.angle_alpha   90.00
_cell.angle_beta   90.00
_cell.angle_gamma   90.00
#
_symmetry.space_group_name_H-M   'P 1'
#
loop_
_entity.id
_entity.type
_entity.pdbx_description
1 polymer ?
#
loop_
_entity_poly.entity_id
_entity_poly.type
_entity_poly.pdbx_seq_one_letter_code
_entity_poly.pdbx_strand_id
1 'polypeptide(L)'
;MIRFKDVCTSDKELIQSYTLYSDRQNCDLSFANIISWRFLYNTQFAVVDGFLVFRFYADRHLAYMAPVYRGEWREELREGFTNVLRLMREDSIAMGHPFLMLGVGNMMADIIEDVMPDTFDMKPDRNYSDYIYTREKLVSLSGKKLQSKRNHINKFKKLYPGYEYRELTTDLIPECLRLEQQWRSEQEGADDTTEELRSMTRAFNRWEKLGLMGGTIFVDGKLMAFTFGCPINQNTFDVCVEKADTQYEGGFTIINQEFVRHLPEHYYYINREEDMGKEGLRFAKLSYKPDILLEKNVVMEKRPLADFEDQERIKQETRALWKQAFNDPEAFMELYFSRVYRNEYNVTCQIGRHVVGALQTLPYTLLYRGREVRTAYMSGVSVDTGYRKQDVGNNLMRQAHFRLYFRNVVFATLIPAEKWLYGWYSKCGYAERIVCTPPPADAATVSFADFDRRQREKECVLLHDADGLEIIQEDIRLAGQDYHPATTNIQGMLRVINALQALQLYAALNPAQQCKIRVQGDKDIPMNNAYYIIGNGLVTKTDEPDAEACKMNIRQLADFIFKDVHAEMSLMLN
;
A
#
# COMPACT_ATOMS: atom_id res chain seq x y z
N MET A 1 -12.55 -10.93 -14.34
CA MET A 1 -11.69 -10.19 -13.40
C MET A 1 -10.76 -11.18 -12.71
N ILE A 2 -9.48 -10.84 -12.63
CA ILE A 2 -8.48 -11.69 -11.98
C ILE A 2 -8.77 -11.71 -10.47
N ARG A 3 -8.80 -12.90 -9.87
CA ARG A 3 -9.03 -13.04 -8.43
C ARG A 3 -7.70 -12.90 -7.67
N PHE A 4 -7.31 -11.66 -7.44
CA PHE A 4 -6.15 -11.34 -6.61
C PHE A 4 -6.41 -11.62 -5.13
N LYS A 5 -5.39 -12.11 -4.44
CA LYS A 5 -5.36 -12.18 -2.98
C LYS A 5 -4.10 -11.51 -2.45
N ASP A 6 -4.20 -10.96 -1.24
CA ASP A 6 -3.06 -10.39 -0.52
C ASP A 6 -1.94 -11.42 -0.35
N VAL A 7 -0.70 -11.03 -0.67
CA VAL A 7 0.43 -11.91 -0.43
C VAL A 7 0.74 -12.04 1.07
N CYS A 8 1.01 -13.25 1.54
CA CYS A 8 1.44 -13.49 2.91
C CYS A 8 2.50 -14.61 2.99
N THR A 9 3.09 -14.79 4.18
CA THR A 9 4.19 -15.75 4.35
C THR A 9 3.80 -17.19 4.08
N SER A 10 2.52 -17.57 4.21
CA SER A 10 2.06 -18.93 3.88
C SER A 10 1.95 -19.20 2.39
N ASP A 11 2.07 -18.17 1.54
CA ASP A 11 2.07 -18.32 0.08
C ASP A 11 3.46 -18.67 -0.48
N LYS A 12 4.47 -18.81 0.39
CA LYS A 12 5.87 -19.03 0.02
C LYS A 12 6.04 -20.17 -0.98
N GLU A 13 5.53 -21.36 -0.65
CA GLU A 13 5.67 -22.55 -1.49
C GLU A 13 5.04 -22.35 -2.88
N LEU A 14 3.85 -21.73 -2.94
CA LEU A 14 3.18 -21.46 -4.20
C LEU A 14 3.96 -20.46 -5.05
N ILE A 15 4.35 -19.31 -4.49
CA ILE A 15 5.12 -18.29 -5.22
C ILE A 15 6.46 -18.84 -5.68
N GLN A 16 7.19 -19.53 -4.79
CA GLN A 16 8.49 -20.11 -5.10
C GLN A 16 8.40 -21.29 -6.08
N SER A 17 7.25 -21.97 -6.20
CA SER A 17 7.04 -22.93 -7.29
C SER A 17 7.09 -22.29 -8.69
N TYR A 18 6.95 -20.96 -8.78
CA TYR A 18 7.15 -20.19 -10.00
C TYR A 18 8.52 -19.53 -10.00
N THR A 19 8.81 -18.68 -9.01
CA THR A 19 10.04 -17.85 -9.04
C THR A 19 11.29 -18.71 -9.00
N LEU A 20 11.33 -19.75 -8.15
CA LEU A 20 12.51 -20.61 -8.04
C LEU A 20 12.83 -21.34 -9.35
N TYR A 21 11.79 -21.71 -10.09
CA TYR A 21 11.91 -22.48 -11.32
C TYR A 21 11.90 -21.62 -12.59
N SER A 22 11.79 -20.30 -12.47
CA SER A 22 11.86 -19.39 -13.62
C SER A 22 13.31 -19.06 -13.97
N ASP A 23 13.53 -18.69 -15.23
CA ASP A 23 14.79 -18.10 -15.72
C ASP A 23 14.95 -16.62 -15.30
N ARG A 24 13.99 -16.06 -14.58
CA ARG A 24 13.98 -14.65 -14.17
C ARG A 24 14.95 -14.40 -13.03
N GLN A 25 15.72 -13.32 -13.13
CA GLN A 25 16.75 -12.96 -12.15
C GLN A 25 16.51 -11.60 -11.44
N ASN A 26 15.33 -11.00 -11.63
CA ASN A 26 14.96 -9.72 -11.01
C ASN A 26 14.80 -9.88 -9.48
N CYS A 27 15.45 -9.01 -8.69
CA CYS A 27 15.35 -8.99 -7.22
C CYS A 27 13.92 -8.78 -6.70
N ASP A 28 13.02 -8.16 -7.47
CA ASP A 28 11.62 -8.00 -7.11
C ASP A 28 10.88 -9.35 -6.93
N LEU A 29 11.43 -10.44 -7.49
CA LEU A 29 10.88 -11.80 -7.40
C LEU A 29 11.41 -12.59 -6.20
N SER A 30 12.37 -12.04 -5.46
CA SER A 30 12.81 -12.54 -4.16
C SER A 30 11.61 -12.56 -3.21
N PHE A 31 11.32 -13.72 -2.59
CA PHE A 31 10.18 -13.83 -1.68
C PHE A 31 10.32 -12.90 -0.45
N ALA A 32 11.57 -12.62 -0.06
CA ALA A 32 11.88 -11.63 0.95
C ALA A 32 11.38 -10.24 0.54
N ASN A 33 11.69 -9.78 -0.68
CA ASN A 33 11.27 -8.47 -1.18
C ASN A 33 9.75 -8.38 -1.33
N ILE A 34 9.11 -9.41 -1.89
CA ILE A 34 7.65 -9.46 -2.05
C ILE A 34 6.92 -9.24 -0.70
N ILE A 35 7.39 -9.85 0.39
CA ILE A 35 6.73 -9.76 1.71
C ILE A 35 7.16 -8.53 2.50
N SER A 36 8.44 -8.18 2.45
CA SER A 36 9.03 -7.09 3.25
C SER A 36 8.49 -5.74 2.78
N TRP A 37 8.39 -5.51 1.47
CA TRP A 37 7.89 -4.27 0.86
C TRP A 37 6.36 -4.18 0.74
N ARG A 38 5.62 -5.24 1.07
CA ARG A 38 4.14 -5.25 1.01
C ARG A 38 3.48 -4.08 1.75
N PHE A 39 4.11 -3.54 2.81
CA PHE A 39 3.53 -2.40 3.54
C PHE A 39 3.41 -1.13 2.69
N LEU A 40 4.32 -0.97 1.71
CA LEU A 40 4.39 0.18 0.82
C LEU A 40 3.50 -0.05 -0.40
N TYR A 41 3.65 -1.23 -1.00
CA TYR A 41 3.06 -1.56 -2.29
C TYR A 41 1.69 -2.24 -2.22
N ASN A 42 1.26 -2.69 -1.05
CA ASN A 42 0.05 -3.50 -0.85
C ASN A 42 -0.05 -4.69 -1.81
N THR A 43 1.07 -5.39 -2.01
CA THR A 43 1.22 -6.43 -3.02
C THR A 43 0.19 -7.55 -2.88
N GLN A 44 -0.42 -7.89 -4.01
CA GLN A 44 -1.35 -8.99 -4.20
C GLN A 44 -0.85 -9.89 -5.33
N PHE A 45 -1.32 -11.13 -5.36
CA PHE A 45 -1.00 -12.05 -6.46
C PHE A 45 -2.19 -12.93 -6.85
N ALA A 46 -2.09 -13.50 -8.05
CA ALA A 46 -3.01 -14.50 -8.59
C ALA A 46 -2.24 -15.48 -9.48
N VAL A 47 -2.83 -16.66 -9.70
CA VAL A 47 -2.39 -17.58 -10.75
C VAL A 47 -3.44 -17.55 -11.86
N VAL A 48 -3.03 -17.22 -13.08
CA VAL A 48 -3.90 -17.08 -14.26
C VAL A 48 -3.24 -17.78 -15.43
N ASP A 49 -3.92 -18.73 -16.05
CA ASP A 49 -3.44 -19.52 -17.20
C ASP A 49 -2.02 -20.10 -17.03
N GLY A 50 -1.70 -20.52 -15.80
CA GLY A 50 -0.39 -21.09 -15.49
C GLY A 50 0.72 -20.05 -15.31
N PHE A 51 0.40 -18.76 -15.20
CA PHE A 51 1.33 -17.69 -14.84
C PHE A 51 1.04 -17.16 -13.44
N LEU A 52 2.09 -16.80 -12.72
CA LEU A 52 2.00 -16.04 -11.48
C LEU A 52 2.03 -14.55 -11.81
N VAL A 53 0.99 -13.83 -11.39
CA VAL A 53 0.81 -12.40 -11.65
C VAL A 53 0.78 -11.65 -10.33
N PHE A 54 1.54 -10.55 -10.25
CA PHE A 54 1.50 -9.62 -9.12
C PHE A 54 0.86 -8.30 -9.52
N ARG A 55 0.13 -7.72 -8.56
CA ARG A 55 -0.46 -6.38 -8.65
C ARG A 55 -0.18 -5.62 -7.36
N PHE A 56 0.13 -4.34 -7.48
CA PHE A 56 0.53 -3.49 -6.38
C PHE A 56 0.32 -2.01 -6.71
N TYR A 57 0.54 -1.12 -5.75
CA TYR A 57 0.47 0.32 -5.95
C TYR A 57 1.87 0.94 -5.83
N ALA A 58 2.40 1.48 -6.92
CA ALA A 58 3.63 2.28 -6.93
C ALA A 58 3.26 3.75 -7.12
N ASP A 59 3.69 4.63 -6.21
CA ASP A 59 3.33 6.06 -6.21
C ASP A 59 1.82 6.34 -6.39
N ARG A 60 0.98 5.51 -5.74
CA ARG A 60 -0.50 5.53 -5.78
C ARG A 60 -1.11 5.09 -7.11
N HIS A 61 -0.30 4.67 -8.08
CA HIS A 61 -0.77 4.12 -9.34
C HIS A 61 -0.80 2.59 -9.29
N LEU A 62 -1.90 2.00 -9.76
CA LEU A 62 -2.01 0.55 -9.86
C LEU A 62 -1.03 0.02 -10.91
N ALA A 63 -0.12 -0.85 -10.47
CA ALA A 63 0.91 -1.44 -11.29
C ALA A 63 0.87 -2.96 -11.20
N TYR A 64 1.44 -3.61 -12.22
CA TYR A 64 1.63 -5.04 -12.27
C TYR A 64 3.09 -5.38 -12.51
N MET A 65 3.52 -6.58 -12.12
CA MET A 65 4.80 -7.13 -12.60
C MET A 65 4.54 -7.95 -13.85
N ALA A 66 5.58 -8.08 -14.68
CA ALA A 66 5.58 -9.04 -15.78
C ALA A 66 5.16 -10.45 -15.27
N PRO A 67 4.21 -11.14 -15.95
CA PRO A 67 3.80 -12.48 -15.58
C PRO A 67 4.99 -13.45 -15.47
N VAL A 68 5.01 -14.23 -14.40
CA VAL A 68 6.08 -15.20 -14.11
C VAL A 68 5.63 -16.59 -14.57
N TYR A 69 6.41 -17.21 -15.44
CA TYR A 69 6.22 -18.59 -15.90
C TYR A 69 7.23 -19.54 -15.23
N ARG A 70 7.01 -20.85 -15.39
CA ARG A 70 7.90 -21.90 -14.90
C ARG A 70 8.86 -22.37 -16.01
N GLY A 71 10.12 -22.54 -15.65
CA GLY A 71 11.21 -22.91 -16.54
C GLY A 71 11.69 -21.73 -17.37
N GLU A 72 12.23 -22.06 -18.53
CA GLU A 72 12.60 -21.10 -19.58
C GLU A 72 11.37 -20.74 -20.43
N TRP A 73 11.43 -19.59 -21.10
CA TRP A 73 10.43 -19.21 -22.08
C TRP A 73 10.29 -20.27 -23.18
N ARG A 74 9.05 -20.67 -23.47
CA ARG A 74 8.71 -21.59 -24.56
C ARG A 74 7.59 -20.97 -25.39
N GLU A 75 7.66 -21.12 -26.71
CA GLU A 75 6.72 -20.51 -27.64
C GLU A 75 5.25 -20.92 -27.39
N GLU A 76 5.04 -22.12 -26.87
CA GLU A 76 3.71 -22.63 -26.45
C GLU A 76 3.05 -21.78 -25.36
N LEU A 77 3.84 -21.05 -24.56
CA LEU A 77 3.34 -20.16 -23.51
C LEU A 77 2.76 -18.86 -24.07
N ARG A 78 3.02 -18.53 -25.34
CA ARG A 78 2.65 -17.24 -25.94
C ARG A 78 1.17 -16.95 -25.85
N GLU A 79 0.30 -17.89 -26.22
CA GLU A 79 -1.14 -17.67 -26.21
C GLU A 79 -1.66 -17.36 -24.79
N GLY A 80 -1.23 -18.15 -23.81
CA GLY A 80 -1.57 -17.92 -22.40
C GLY A 80 -1.02 -16.59 -21.90
N PHE A 81 0.21 -16.24 -22.26
CA PHE A 81 0.83 -14.96 -21.91
C PHE A 81 0.04 -13.77 -22.47
N THR A 82 -0.35 -13.82 -23.75
CA THR A 82 -1.20 -12.80 -24.39
C THR A 82 -2.53 -12.64 -23.66
N ASN A 83 -3.18 -13.75 -23.30
CA ASN A 83 -4.44 -13.68 -22.56
C ASN A 83 -4.27 -13.08 -21.16
N VAL A 84 -3.19 -13.43 -20.45
CA VAL A 84 -2.86 -12.86 -19.14
C VAL A 84 -2.62 -11.35 -19.24
N LEU A 85 -1.87 -10.87 -20.25
CA LEU A 85 -1.68 -9.44 -20.48
C LEU A 85 -3.01 -8.72 -20.70
N ARG A 86 -3.89 -9.27 -21.55
CA ARG A 86 -5.24 -8.72 -21.79
C ARG A 86 -6.04 -8.64 -20.49
N LEU A 87 -6.02 -9.69 -19.68
CA LEU A 87 -6.73 -9.75 -18.40
C LEU A 87 -6.18 -8.76 -17.37
N MET A 88 -4.85 -8.57 -17.31
CA MET A 88 -4.23 -7.56 -16.43
C MET A 88 -4.59 -6.14 -16.86
N ARG A 89 -4.61 -5.88 -18.17
CA ARG A 89 -5.04 -4.60 -18.74
C ARG A 89 -6.51 -4.31 -18.41
N GLU A 90 -7.40 -5.28 -18.61
CA GLU A 90 -8.82 -5.18 -18.22
C GLU A 90 -9.01 -4.98 -16.72
N ASP A 91 -8.20 -5.64 -15.89
CA ASP A 91 -8.22 -5.45 -14.44
C ASP A 91 -7.77 -4.04 -14.04
N SER A 92 -6.76 -3.47 -14.72
CA SER A 92 -6.32 -2.09 -14.49
C SER A 92 -7.41 -1.08 -14.79
N ILE A 93 -8.06 -1.22 -15.95
CA ILE A 93 -9.19 -0.39 -16.38
C ILE A 93 -10.37 -0.55 -15.39
N ALA A 94 -10.66 -1.78 -14.97
CA ALA A 94 -11.70 -2.08 -14.01
C ALA A 94 -11.54 -1.37 -12.66
N MET A 95 -10.29 -1.05 -12.32
CA MET A 95 -9.89 -0.36 -11.10
C MET A 95 -9.70 1.15 -11.33
N GLY A 96 -10.00 1.68 -12.51
CA GLY A 96 -9.91 3.10 -12.84
C GLY A 96 -8.48 3.63 -13.05
N HIS A 97 -7.53 2.75 -13.42
CA HIS A 97 -6.13 3.13 -13.66
C HIS A 97 -5.69 2.80 -15.09
N PRO A 98 -4.99 3.71 -15.79
CA PRO A 98 -4.21 3.36 -16.98
C PRO A 98 -3.26 2.20 -16.70
N PHE A 99 -3.14 1.27 -17.66
CA PHE A 99 -2.30 0.08 -17.46
C PHE A 99 -0.82 0.47 -17.30
N LEU A 100 -0.22 -0.03 -16.23
CA LEU A 100 1.19 0.12 -15.90
C LEU A 100 1.78 -1.23 -15.50
N MET A 101 2.88 -1.62 -16.14
CA MET A 101 3.63 -2.82 -15.79
C MET A 101 5.11 -2.49 -15.60
N LEU A 102 5.69 -2.99 -14.52
CA LEU A 102 7.06 -2.73 -14.08
C LEU A 102 7.89 -4.02 -14.05
N GLY A 103 9.21 -3.88 -14.04
CA GLY A 103 10.13 -5.01 -13.92
C GLY A 103 10.20 -5.89 -15.18
N VAL A 104 9.95 -5.30 -16.36
CA VAL A 104 9.88 -6.04 -17.63
C VAL A 104 11.27 -6.14 -18.28
N GLY A 105 11.93 -7.30 -18.20
CA GLY A 105 13.20 -7.51 -18.89
C GLY A 105 13.09 -7.40 -20.42
N ASN A 106 14.18 -7.08 -21.11
CA ASN A 106 14.18 -6.78 -22.55
C ASN A 106 13.55 -7.88 -23.42
N MET A 107 13.89 -9.15 -23.18
CA MET A 107 13.28 -10.28 -23.90
C MET A 107 11.75 -10.32 -23.74
N MET A 108 11.23 -9.97 -22.56
CA MET A 108 9.80 -9.90 -22.33
C MET A 108 9.16 -8.70 -23.04
N ALA A 109 9.85 -7.55 -23.08
CA ALA A 109 9.38 -6.39 -23.82
C ALA A 109 9.22 -6.71 -25.32
N ASP A 110 10.18 -7.43 -25.90
CA ASP A 110 10.09 -7.91 -27.29
C ASP A 110 8.87 -8.82 -27.51
N ILE A 111 8.61 -9.75 -26.59
CA ILE A 111 7.41 -10.62 -26.65
C ILE A 111 6.13 -9.79 -26.56
N ILE A 112 6.06 -8.82 -25.64
CA ILE A 112 4.87 -7.97 -25.45
C ILE A 112 4.56 -7.18 -26.73
N GLU A 113 5.55 -6.57 -27.37
CA GLU A 113 5.35 -5.82 -28.61
C GLU A 113 4.90 -6.73 -29.77
N ASP A 114 5.41 -7.96 -29.83
CA ASP A 114 5.00 -8.93 -30.86
C ASP A 114 3.55 -9.40 -30.67
N VAL A 115 3.11 -9.63 -29.42
CA VAL A 115 1.73 -10.11 -29.15
C VAL A 115 0.69 -9.00 -29.08
N MET A 116 1.08 -7.76 -28.80
CA MET A 116 0.21 -6.59 -28.70
C MET A 116 0.85 -5.36 -29.38
N PRO A 117 1.05 -5.41 -30.71
CA PRO A 117 1.77 -4.38 -31.45
C PRO A 117 1.09 -3.01 -31.35
N ASP A 118 1.89 -1.93 -31.30
CA ASP A 118 1.44 -0.53 -31.21
C ASP A 118 0.50 -0.24 -30.02
N THR A 119 0.54 -1.07 -28.97
CA THR A 119 -0.33 -0.89 -27.79
C THR A 119 0.36 -0.11 -26.67
N PHE A 120 1.65 -0.36 -26.42
CA PHE A 120 2.36 0.18 -25.27
C PHE A 120 3.54 1.07 -25.65
N ASP A 121 3.85 2.03 -24.79
CA ASP A 121 5.15 2.67 -24.73
C ASP A 121 6.01 1.94 -23.70
N MET A 122 7.18 1.45 -24.15
CA MET A 122 8.11 0.68 -23.31
C MET A 122 9.46 1.36 -23.30
N LYS A 123 10.03 1.57 -22.11
CA LYS A 123 11.40 2.09 -21.98
C LYS A 123 12.11 1.52 -20.76
N PRO A 124 13.42 1.28 -20.83
CA PRO A 124 14.19 0.88 -19.66
C PRO A 124 14.28 2.03 -18.67
N ASP A 125 14.17 1.71 -17.37
CA ASP A 125 14.52 2.63 -16.30
C ASP A 125 15.87 2.23 -15.68
N ARG A 126 16.88 3.05 -15.97
CA ARG A 126 18.25 2.81 -15.51
C ARG A 126 18.36 2.82 -13.99
N ASN A 127 17.52 3.56 -13.28
CA ASN A 127 17.60 3.67 -11.82
C ASN A 127 17.20 2.37 -11.13
N TYR A 128 16.42 1.52 -11.81
CA TYR A 128 15.93 0.23 -11.31
C TYR A 128 16.58 -0.98 -12.00
N SER A 129 17.69 -0.79 -12.71
CA SER A 129 18.43 -1.93 -13.27
C SER A 129 19.20 -2.68 -12.18
N ASP A 130 19.08 -4.01 -12.16
CA ASP A 130 19.77 -4.84 -11.19
C ASP A 130 21.22 -5.10 -11.57
N TYR A 131 22.07 -5.19 -10.55
CA TYR A 131 23.47 -5.50 -10.71
C TYR A 131 23.73 -6.96 -10.33
N ILE A 132 24.03 -7.78 -11.33
CA ILE A 132 24.25 -9.22 -11.14
C ILE A 132 25.71 -9.56 -11.41
N TYR A 133 26.29 -10.35 -10.53
CA TYR A 133 27.69 -10.77 -10.55
C TYR A 133 27.77 -12.30 -10.50
N THR A 134 28.80 -12.88 -11.08
CA THR A 134 29.14 -14.27 -10.78
C THR A 134 29.67 -14.38 -9.35
N ARG A 135 29.29 -15.46 -8.67
CA ARG A 135 29.77 -15.81 -7.33
C ARG A 135 31.30 -15.82 -7.28
N GLU A 136 31.94 -16.46 -8.25
CA GLU A 136 33.40 -16.54 -8.36
C GLU A 136 34.06 -15.15 -8.36
N LYS A 137 33.47 -14.19 -9.07
CA LYS A 137 33.98 -12.82 -9.11
C LYS A 137 33.93 -12.15 -7.74
N LEU A 138 32.83 -12.29 -7.00
CA LEU A 138 32.70 -11.68 -5.67
C LEU A 138 33.55 -12.37 -4.60
N VAL A 139 33.79 -13.68 -4.73
CA VAL A 139 34.64 -14.44 -3.80
C VAL A 139 36.12 -14.20 -4.07
N SER A 140 36.58 -14.39 -5.31
CA SER A 140 38.00 -14.28 -5.66
C SER A 140 38.47 -12.84 -5.83
N LEU A 141 37.54 -11.97 -6.25
CA LEU A 141 37.81 -10.59 -6.67
C LEU A 141 39.00 -10.51 -7.61
N SER A 142 39.19 -11.49 -8.51
CA SER A 142 40.38 -11.64 -9.33
C SER A 142 40.48 -10.58 -10.46
N GLY A 143 41.67 -10.44 -11.05
CA GLY A 143 41.92 -9.56 -12.20
C GLY A 143 42.28 -8.10 -11.86
N LYS A 144 42.82 -7.37 -12.84
CA LYS A 144 43.35 -6.00 -12.66
C LYS A 144 42.28 -4.99 -12.25
N LYS A 145 41.05 -5.13 -12.79
CA LYS A 145 39.94 -4.20 -12.56
C LYS A 145 39.41 -4.22 -11.12
N LEU A 146 39.63 -5.31 -10.37
CA LEU A 146 39.17 -5.50 -8.98
C LEU A 146 40.31 -5.41 -7.95
N GLN A 147 41.50 -4.97 -8.36
CA GLN A 147 42.66 -4.83 -7.46
C GLN A 147 42.37 -3.92 -6.26
N SER A 148 41.60 -2.84 -6.45
CA SER A 148 41.21 -1.95 -5.34
C SER A 148 40.39 -2.67 -4.27
N LYS A 149 39.46 -3.56 -4.66
CA LYS A 149 38.67 -4.36 -3.72
C LYS A 149 39.54 -5.34 -2.93
N ARG A 150 40.48 -6.01 -3.58
CA ARG A 150 41.47 -6.85 -2.89
C ARG A 150 42.33 -6.05 -1.91
N ASN A 151 42.72 -4.82 -2.28
CA ASN A 151 43.46 -3.95 -1.38
C ASN A 151 42.65 -3.58 -0.14
N HIS A 152 41.35 -3.28 -0.28
CA HIS A 152 40.46 -3.03 0.88
C HIS A 152 40.37 -4.25 1.81
N ILE A 153 40.20 -5.45 1.25
CA ILE A 153 40.17 -6.69 2.06
C ILE A 153 41.50 -6.93 2.77
N ASN A 154 42.62 -6.83 2.06
CA ASN A 154 43.94 -7.04 2.66
C ASN A 154 44.23 -6.03 3.76
N LYS A 155 43.80 -4.78 3.58
CA LYS A 155 43.91 -3.74 4.60
C LYS A 155 43.03 -4.03 5.81
N PHE A 156 41.76 -4.41 5.59
CA PHE A 156 40.84 -4.80 6.67
C PHE A 156 41.41 -5.97 7.48
N LYS A 157 41.85 -7.06 6.83
CA LYS A 157 42.44 -8.23 7.48
C LYS A 157 43.72 -7.91 8.26
N LYS A 158 44.50 -6.92 7.79
CA LYS A 158 45.70 -6.45 8.49
C LYS A 158 45.36 -5.61 9.73
N LEU A 159 44.35 -4.75 9.64
CA LEU A 159 43.90 -3.91 10.76
C LEU A 159 43.17 -4.72 11.83
N TYR A 160 42.41 -5.73 11.41
CA TYR A 160 41.53 -6.52 12.27
C TYR A 160 41.80 -8.02 12.11
N PRO A 161 42.98 -8.54 12.50
CA PRO A 161 43.34 -9.93 12.25
C PRO A 161 42.47 -10.95 13.01
N GLY A 162 41.80 -10.52 14.09
CA GLY A 162 40.88 -11.33 14.88
C GLY A 162 39.41 -11.15 14.51
N TYR A 163 39.09 -10.64 13.31
CA TYR A 163 37.70 -10.54 12.89
C TYR A 163 37.04 -11.93 12.78
N GLU A 164 35.76 -11.99 13.07
CA GLU A 164 34.97 -13.23 12.99
C GLU A 164 33.79 -13.04 12.04
N TYR A 165 33.63 -13.96 11.10
CA TYR A 165 32.37 -14.11 10.39
C TYR A 165 31.46 -15.03 11.19
N ARG A 166 30.20 -14.62 11.41
CA ARG A 166 29.18 -15.47 12.02
C ARG A 166 27.93 -15.45 11.14
N GLU A 167 27.27 -16.59 11.01
CA GLU A 167 25.96 -16.65 10.36
C GLU A 167 24.97 -15.74 11.12
N LEU A 168 24.12 -15.03 10.38
CA LEU A 168 23.09 -14.20 11.01
C LEU A 168 21.96 -15.11 11.47
N THR A 169 21.90 -15.36 12.77
CA THR A 169 20.82 -16.06 13.45
C THR A 169 19.86 -15.09 14.14
N THR A 170 18.67 -15.57 14.51
CA THR A 170 17.62 -14.69 15.05
C THR A 170 17.98 -14.01 16.38
N ASP A 171 18.91 -14.56 17.16
CA ASP A 171 19.45 -13.96 18.39
C ASP A 171 20.36 -12.75 18.14
N LEU A 172 20.91 -12.62 16.93
CA LEU A 172 21.75 -11.47 16.52
C LEU A 172 20.94 -10.30 15.95
N ILE A 173 19.65 -10.50 15.65
CA ILE A 173 18.77 -9.45 15.09
C ILE A 173 18.72 -8.19 15.96
N PRO A 174 18.57 -8.26 17.30
CA PRO A 174 18.59 -7.07 18.14
C PRO A 174 19.90 -6.27 18.04
N GLU A 175 21.03 -6.94 17.80
CA GLU A 175 22.32 -6.28 17.62
C GLU A 175 22.46 -5.63 16.24
N CYS A 176 21.93 -6.28 15.19
CA CYS A 176 21.85 -5.69 13.85
C CYS A 176 20.99 -4.41 13.84
N LEU A 177 19.85 -4.43 14.54
CA LEU A 177 18.97 -3.26 14.68
C LEU A 177 19.66 -2.12 15.45
N ARG A 178 20.42 -2.44 16.51
CA ARG A 178 21.21 -1.43 17.25
C ARG A 178 22.28 -0.79 16.36
N LEU A 179 22.98 -1.58 15.54
CA LEU A 179 23.98 -1.06 14.61
C LEU A 179 23.36 -0.11 13.58
N GLU A 180 22.21 -0.49 12.98
CA GLU A 180 21.49 0.39 12.06
C GLU A 180 21.05 1.69 12.74
N GLN A 181 20.56 1.62 13.98
CA GLN A 181 20.14 2.79 14.74
C GLN A 181 21.32 3.74 15.01
N GLN A 182 22.47 3.20 15.39
CA GLN A 182 23.68 3.99 15.60
C GLN A 182 24.07 4.76 14.33
N TRP A 183 24.08 4.12 13.17
CA TRP A 183 24.47 4.80 11.93
C TRP A 183 23.50 5.88 11.50
N ARG A 184 22.21 5.66 11.74
CA ARG A 184 21.21 6.69 11.47
C ARG A 184 21.40 7.90 12.37
N SER A 185 21.78 7.70 13.64
CA SER A 185 22.04 8.81 14.56
C SER A 185 23.29 9.63 14.19
N GLU A 186 24.24 9.03 13.47
CA GLU A 186 25.46 9.69 12.98
C GLU A 186 25.23 10.46 11.66
N GLN A 187 24.10 10.24 10.97
CA GLN A 187 23.70 11.02 9.78
C GLN A 187 22.75 12.16 10.19
N GLU A 188 23.18 13.42 10.04
CA GLU A 188 22.33 14.59 10.33
C GLU A 188 21.03 14.58 9.49
N GLY A 189 19.86 14.68 10.16
CA GLY A 189 18.55 14.88 9.52
C GLY A 189 17.57 13.69 9.49
N ALA A 190 17.84 12.59 10.18
CA ALA A 190 17.04 11.35 10.10
C ALA A 190 15.84 11.28 11.08
N ASP A 191 14.91 12.24 11.07
CA ASP A 191 13.71 12.20 11.94
C ASP A 191 12.49 11.48 11.34
N ASP A 192 12.70 10.57 10.38
CA ASP A 192 11.64 9.70 9.87
C ASP A 192 12.16 8.28 9.62
N THR A 193 11.38 7.26 10.01
CA THR A 193 11.71 5.85 9.74
C THR A 193 11.68 5.62 8.23
N THR A 194 12.84 5.35 7.62
CA THR A 194 12.94 5.10 6.17
C THR A 194 12.18 3.85 5.77
N GLU A 195 11.66 3.80 4.54
CA GLU A 195 10.97 2.62 4.00
C GLU A 195 11.87 1.37 4.02
N GLU A 196 13.17 1.55 3.81
CA GLU A 196 14.20 0.51 3.93
C GLU A 196 14.24 -0.10 5.34
N LEU A 197 14.23 0.72 6.40
CA LEU A 197 14.21 0.22 7.78
C LEU A 197 12.92 -0.56 8.08
N ARG A 198 11.78 -0.10 7.55
CA ARG A 198 10.50 -0.83 7.67
C ARG A 198 10.58 -2.18 6.98
N SER A 199 11.13 -2.22 5.78
CA SER A 199 11.34 -3.46 5.01
C SER A 199 12.26 -4.43 5.76
N MET A 200 13.43 -3.94 6.21
CA MET A 200 14.40 -4.72 6.97
C MET A 200 13.82 -5.29 8.28
N THR A 201 13.15 -4.46 9.07
CA THR A 201 12.54 -4.89 10.34
C THR A 201 11.45 -5.93 10.10
N ARG A 202 10.68 -5.81 9.00
CA ARG A 202 9.68 -6.82 8.62
C ARG A 202 10.31 -8.12 8.17
N ALA A 203 11.46 -8.07 7.50
CA ALA A 203 12.24 -9.22 7.09
C ALA A 203 12.78 -9.98 8.32
N PHE A 204 13.43 -9.26 9.25
CA PHE A 204 13.92 -9.82 10.51
C PHE A 204 12.83 -10.48 11.35
N ASN A 205 11.67 -9.84 11.52
CA ASN A 205 10.53 -10.42 12.26
C ASN A 205 9.94 -11.69 11.60
N ARG A 206 10.35 -12.02 10.38
CA ARG A 206 9.88 -13.16 9.61
C ARG A 206 11.02 -14.03 9.09
N TRP A 207 12.21 -13.94 9.70
CA TRP A 207 13.45 -14.56 9.26
C TRP A 207 13.25 -15.99 8.71
N GLU A 208 12.79 -16.89 9.57
CA GLU A 208 12.51 -18.30 9.23
C GLU A 208 11.42 -18.46 8.17
N LYS A 209 10.33 -17.68 8.29
CA LYS A 209 9.18 -17.77 7.38
C LYS A 209 9.53 -17.32 5.97
N LEU A 210 10.47 -16.38 5.84
CA LEU A 210 10.99 -15.93 4.54
C LEU A 210 12.10 -16.86 4.06
N GLY A 211 12.76 -17.61 4.95
CA GLY A 211 13.94 -18.43 4.62
C GLY A 211 15.12 -17.54 4.23
N LEU A 212 15.33 -16.49 5.01
CA LEU A 212 16.47 -15.60 4.83
C LEU A 212 17.76 -16.33 5.23
N MET A 213 18.83 -16.01 4.52
CA MET A 213 20.19 -16.36 4.92
C MET A 213 20.96 -15.07 5.09
N GLY A 214 21.85 -15.02 6.09
CA GLY A 214 22.62 -13.81 6.37
C GLY A 214 23.96 -14.09 7.00
N GLY A 215 24.78 -13.04 7.06
CA GLY A 215 26.10 -13.07 7.64
C GLY A 215 26.35 -11.79 8.43
N THR A 216 27.27 -11.90 9.38
CA THR A 216 27.72 -10.81 10.24
C THR A 216 29.24 -10.83 10.34
N ILE A 217 29.84 -9.66 10.58
CA ILE A 217 31.26 -9.54 10.92
C ILE A 217 31.38 -8.93 12.32
N PHE A 218 32.23 -9.54 13.15
CA PHE A 218 32.59 -9.08 14.48
C PHE A 218 34.06 -8.72 14.57
N VAL A 219 34.39 -7.63 15.26
CA VAL A 219 35.76 -7.19 15.59
C VAL A 219 35.77 -6.84 17.06
N ASP A 220 36.70 -7.42 17.82
CA ASP A 220 36.82 -7.26 19.27
C ASP A 220 35.48 -7.53 20.00
N GLY A 221 34.75 -8.55 19.53
CA GLY A 221 33.45 -8.96 20.10
C GLY A 221 32.27 -8.04 19.76
N LYS A 222 32.46 -6.99 18.95
CA LYS A 222 31.40 -6.07 18.52
C LYS A 222 30.98 -6.32 17.08
N LEU A 223 29.68 -6.40 16.83
CA LEU A 223 29.11 -6.48 15.49
C LEU A 223 29.33 -5.15 14.76
N MET A 224 29.97 -5.17 13.59
CA MET A 224 30.18 -3.96 12.78
C MET A 224 29.60 -4.03 11.38
N ALA A 225 29.26 -5.21 10.88
CA ALA A 225 28.62 -5.36 9.59
C ALA A 225 27.66 -6.54 9.59
N PHE A 226 26.58 -6.41 8.84
CA PHE A 226 25.66 -7.51 8.56
C PHE A 226 25.11 -7.42 7.15
N THR A 227 24.67 -8.56 6.64
CA THR A 227 23.96 -8.67 5.37
C THR A 227 23.00 -9.84 5.41
N PHE A 228 21.94 -9.76 4.62
CA PHE A 228 21.07 -10.90 4.38
C PHE A 228 20.38 -10.81 3.02
N GLY A 229 19.81 -11.92 2.60
CA GLY A 229 18.92 -11.97 1.46
C GLY A 229 18.29 -13.34 1.28
N CYS A 230 17.80 -13.63 0.08
CA CYS A 230 17.18 -14.92 -0.21
C CYS A 230 17.26 -15.31 -1.69
N PRO A 231 16.95 -16.56 -2.05
CA PRO A 231 17.00 -17.00 -3.45
C PRO A 231 15.93 -16.32 -4.32
N ILE A 232 16.32 -15.89 -5.52
CA ILE A 232 15.41 -15.45 -6.59
C ILE A 232 14.95 -16.66 -7.39
N ASN A 233 15.93 -17.42 -7.88
CA ASN A 233 15.72 -18.65 -8.62
C ASN A 233 16.71 -19.77 -8.20
N GLN A 234 16.72 -20.92 -8.89
CA GLN A 234 17.63 -22.04 -8.59
C GLN A 234 19.13 -21.67 -8.66
N ASN A 235 19.53 -20.61 -9.36
CA ASN A 235 20.94 -20.27 -9.58
C ASN A 235 21.32 -18.84 -9.21
N THR A 236 20.36 -18.02 -8.76
CA THR A 236 20.54 -16.61 -8.45
C THR A 236 20.10 -16.31 -7.03
N PHE A 237 21.02 -15.78 -6.23
CA PHE A 237 20.75 -15.33 -4.87
C PHE A 237 20.66 -13.80 -4.82
N ASP A 238 19.65 -13.28 -4.14
CA ASP A 238 19.45 -11.86 -3.90
C ASP A 238 20.15 -11.43 -2.61
N VAL A 239 20.90 -10.33 -2.65
CA VAL A 239 21.46 -9.68 -1.46
C VAL A 239 20.65 -8.41 -1.19
N CYS A 240 19.61 -8.54 -0.38
CA CYS A 240 18.61 -7.48 -0.15
C CYS A 240 19.14 -6.33 0.71
N VAL A 241 19.98 -6.64 1.71
CA VAL A 241 20.51 -5.65 2.65
C VAL A 241 21.98 -5.92 2.90
N GLU A 242 22.79 -4.87 2.84
CA GLU A 242 24.20 -4.90 3.23
C GLU A 242 24.51 -3.62 4.00
N LYS A 243 25.00 -3.79 5.22
CA LYS A 243 25.29 -2.71 6.16
C LYS A 243 26.70 -2.96 6.71
N ALA A 244 27.59 -1.96 6.65
CA ALA A 244 28.84 -1.96 7.44
C ALA A 244 29.19 -0.59 8.07
N ASP A 245 29.81 -0.62 9.25
CA ASP A 245 30.17 0.57 10.01
C ASP A 245 31.27 1.32 9.28
N THR A 246 31.02 2.59 8.97
CA THR A 246 31.91 3.41 8.15
C THR A 246 33.24 3.74 8.83
N GLN A 247 33.32 3.57 10.16
CA GLN A 247 34.58 3.68 10.90
C GLN A 247 35.55 2.53 10.57
N TYR A 248 35.03 1.39 10.08
CA TYR A 248 35.83 0.23 9.71
C TYR A 248 36.15 0.26 8.21
N GLU A 249 37.33 0.75 7.88
CA GLU A 249 37.78 0.81 6.48
C GLU A 249 37.81 -0.58 5.84
N GLY A 250 37.00 -0.77 4.78
CA GLY A 250 36.86 -2.04 4.08
C GLY A 250 35.67 -2.89 4.55
N GLY A 251 34.90 -2.45 5.54
CA GLY A 251 33.74 -3.16 6.12
C GLY A 251 32.76 -3.72 5.07
N PHE A 252 32.26 -2.88 4.17
CA PHE A 252 31.37 -3.31 3.08
C PHE A 252 32.00 -4.35 2.16
N THR A 253 33.31 -4.24 1.90
CA THR A 253 33.99 -5.16 0.98
C THR A 253 34.20 -6.53 1.62
N ILE A 254 34.52 -6.58 2.93
CA ILE A 254 34.74 -7.85 3.63
C ILE A 254 33.42 -8.59 3.90
N ILE A 255 32.35 -7.92 4.36
CA ILE A 255 31.05 -8.60 4.56
C ILE A 255 30.52 -9.15 3.24
N ASN A 256 30.66 -8.41 2.15
CA ASN A 256 30.24 -8.86 0.83
C ASN A 256 30.97 -10.15 0.40
N GLN A 257 32.29 -10.18 0.50
CA GLN A 257 33.08 -11.35 0.14
C GLN A 257 32.77 -12.54 1.04
N GLU A 258 32.76 -12.33 2.36
CA GLU A 258 32.54 -13.40 3.33
C GLU A 258 31.15 -14.00 3.21
N PHE A 259 30.11 -13.18 3.09
CA PHE A 259 28.76 -13.70 2.93
C PHE A 259 28.62 -14.54 1.66
N VAL A 260 29.06 -14.02 0.51
CA VAL A 260 29.00 -14.77 -0.76
C VAL A 260 29.80 -16.06 -0.67
N ARG A 261 30.95 -16.08 0.02
CA ARG A 261 31.77 -17.28 0.23
C ARG A 261 31.04 -18.38 1.01
N HIS A 262 30.16 -18.01 1.94
CA HIS A 262 29.41 -18.95 2.78
C HIS A 262 28.03 -19.33 2.24
N LEU A 263 27.54 -18.66 1.18
CA LEU A 263 26.31 -19.09 0.50
C LEU A 263 26.48 -20.48 -0.16
N PRO A 264 25.41 -21.25 -0.38
CA PRO A 264 25.47 -22.48 -1.17
C PRO A 264 26.07 -22.28 -2.58
N GLU A 265 26.91 -23.22 -3.02
CA GLU A 265 27.69 -23.08 -4.27
C GLU A 265 26.85 -23.08 -5.55
N HIS A 266 25.63 -23.64 -5.52
CA HIS A 266 24.74 -23.67 -6.67
C HIS A 266 24.19 -22.30 -7.07
N TYR A 267 24.29 -21.29 -6.19
CA TYR A 267 24.04 -19.90 -6.54
C TYR A 267 25.21 -19.33 -7.33
N TYR A 268 25.17 -19.56 -8.64
CA TYR A 268 26.16 -19.07 -9.58
C TYR A 268 26.12 -17.54 -9.72
N TYR A 269 24.93 -16.95 -9.68
CA TYR A 269 24.71 -15.51 -9.78
C TYR A 269 24.33 -14.91 -8.43
N ILE A 270 24.84 -13.71 -8.17
CA ILE A 270 24.51 -12.89 -7.02
C ILE A 270 23.92 -11.58 -7.54
N ASN A 271 22.63 -11.39 -7.33
CA ASN A 271 21.96 -10.12 -7.58
C ASN A 271 22.14 -9.22 -6.35
N ARG A 272 22.59 -7.99 -6.55
CA ARG A 272 22.76 -7.00 -5.47
C ARG A 272 21.83 -5.80 -5.65
N GLU A 273 20.67 -5.99 -6.28
CA GLU A 273 19.57 -5.02 -6.50
C GLU A 273 19.98 -3.75 -7.29
N GLU A 274 19.15 -2.71 -7.26
CA GLU A 274 19.33 -1.46 -8.04
C GLU A 274 20.04 -0.30 -7.32
N ASP A 275 20.47 0.72 -8.06
CA ASP A 275 21.10 1.91 -7.46
C ASP A 275 20.11 3.02 -7.07
N MET A 276 18.83 2.89 -7.45
CA MET A 276 17.76 3.87 -7.19
C MET A 276 18.11 5.30 -7.65
N GLY A 277 19.00 5.45 -8.64
CA GLY A 277 19.48 6.75 -9.10
C GLY A 277 20.49 7.44 -8.18
N LYS A 278 20.91 6.81 -7.06
CA LYS A 278 21.90 7.37 -6.14
C LYS A 278 23.30 7.22 -6.72
N GLU A 279 23.97 8.32 -7.09
CA GLU A 279 25.27 8.29 -7.77
C GLU A 279 26.35 7.52 -7.01
N GLY A 280 26.45 7.71 -5.69
CA GLY A 280 27.40 6.98 -4.85
C GLY A 280 27.17 5.47 -4.85
N LEU A 281 25.90 5.05 -4.80
CA LEU A 281 25.52 3.63 -4.85
C LEU A 281 25.78 3.05 -6.24
N ARG A 282 25.46 3.79 -7.30
CA ARG A 282 25.77 3.43 -8.69
C ARG A 282 27.26 3.22 -8.89
N PHE A 283 28.09 4.14 -8.42
CA PHE A 283 29.55 4.00 -8.46
C PHE A 283 30.02 2.76 -7.69
N ALA A 284 29.51 2.55 -6.48
CA ALA A 284 29.87 1.40 -5.65
C ALA A 284 29.57 0.06 -6.35
N LYS A 285 28.37 -0.09 -6.93
CA LYS A 285 27.98 -1.31 -7.67
C LYS A 285 28.80 -1.49 -8.96
N LEU A 286 28.93 -0.45 -9.79
CA LEU A 286 29.75 -0.50 -11.01
C LEU A 286 31.25 -0.77 -10.74
N SER A 287 31.74 -0.44 -9.55
CA SER A 287 33.13 -0.71 -9.16
C SER A 287 33.44 -2.22 -9.04
N TYR A 288 32.42 -3.06 -8.77
CA TYR A 288 32.54 -4.51 -8.76
C TYR A 288 32.44 -5.15 -10.15
N LYS A 289 32.20 -4.35 -11.20
CA LYS A 289 32.13 -4.81 -12.61
C LYS A 289 31.06 -5.90 -12.80
N PRO A 290 29.76 -5.56 -12.72
CA PRO A 290 28.68 -6.54 -12.90
C PRO A 290 28.85 -7.32 -14.20
N ASP A 291 28.50 -8.61 -14.17
CA ASP A 291 28.45 -9.47 -15.35
C ASP A 291 27.21 -9.16 -16.18
N ILE A 292 26.10 -8.87 -15.50
CA ILE A 292 24.84 -8.48 -16.12
C ILE A 292 24.34 -7.23 -15.41
N LEU A 293 24.04 -6.21 -16.21
CA LEU A 293 23.20 -5.09 -15.79
C LEU A 293 21.79 -5.39 -16.32
N LEU A 294 20.92 -5.91 -15.46
CA LEU A 294 19.61 -6.39 -15.88
C LEU A 294 18.67 -5.19 -16.00
N GLU A 295 18.46 -4.73 -17.23
CA GLU A 295 17.53 -3.65 -17.53
C GLU A 295 16.08 -4.08 -17.30
N LYS A 296 15.32 -3.16 -16.68
CA LYS A 296 13.89 -3.33 -16.39
C LYS A 296 13.13 -2.23 -17.13
N ASN A 297 12.22 -2.62 -18.01
CA ASN A 297 11.35 -1.70 -18.73
C ASN A 297 10.11 -1.36 -17.91
N VAL A 298 9.68 -0.11 -18.05
CA VAL A 298 8.37 0.40 -17.68
C VAL A 298 7.50 0.32 -18.93
N VAL A 299 6.39 -0.39 -18.83
CA VAL A 299 5.41 -0.59 -19.91
C VAL A 299 4.14 0.17 -19.54
N MET A 300 3.81 1.19 -20.33
CA MET A 300 2.63 2.04 -20.15
C MET A 300 1.75 1.98 -21.39
N GLU A 301 0.47 2.26 -21.24
CA GLU A 301 -0.40 2.53 -22.39
C GLU A 301 0.21 3.61 -23.29
N LYS A 302 0.32 3.33 -24.59
CA LYS A 302 0.80 4.28 -25.60
C LYS A 302 -0.17 5.44 -25.79
N ARG A 303 -1.46 5.16 -25.59
CA ARG A 303 -2.55 6.13 -25.71
C ARG A 303 -3.36 6.16 -24.42
N PRO A 304 -2.78 6.60 -23.29
CA PRO A 304 -3.47 6.60 -21.99
C PRO A 304 -4.66 7.58 -21.98
N LEU A 305 -4.69 8.52 -22.93
CA LEU A 305 -5.73 9.55 -23.09
C LEU A 305 -6.95 9.11 -23.92
N ALA A 306 -6.89 8.00 -24.66
CA ALA A 306 -8.05 7.53 -25.45
C ALA A 306 -9.16 6.90 -24.57
N ASP A 307 -8.85 6.63 -23.30
CA ASP A 307 -9.71 5.96 -22.33
C ASP A 307 -9.96 6.82 -21.06
N PHE A 308 -9.80 8.16 -21.09
CA PHE A 308 -10.48 8.98 -20.08
C PHE A 308 -11.97 8.77 -20.29
N GLU A 309 -12.53 7.97 -19.39
CA GLU A 309 -13.82 7.35 -19.55
C GLU A 309 -14.87 8.42 -19.80
N ASP A 310 -15.78 8.14 -20.74
CA ASP A 310 -16.98 8.94 -20.99
C ASP A 310 -17.69 9.16 -19.64
N GLN A 311 -17.45 10.33 -19.04
CA GLN A 311 -17.93 10.63 -17.70
C GLN A 311 -19.45 10.73 -17.68
N GLU A 312 -20.05 11.07 -18.82
CA GLU A 312 -21.50 11.06 -18.99
C GLU A 312 -22.01 9.61 -19.01
N ARG A 313 -21.37 8.69 -19.73
CA ARG A 313 -21.68 7.25 -19.64
C ARG A 313 -21.58 6.75 -18.20
N ILE A 314 -20.48 7.03 -17.51
CA ILE A 314 -20.27 6.57 -16.13
C ILE A 314 -21.34 7.12 -15.19
N LYS A 315 -21.67 8.40 -15.33
CA LYS A 315 -22.74 9.03 -14.54
C LYS A 315 -24.07 8.34 -14.81
N GLN A 316 -24.42 8.08 -16.07
CA GLN A 316 -25.65 7.39 -16.46
C GLN A 316 -25.71 5.95 -15.93
N GLU A 317 -24.63 5.19 -16.07
CA GLU A 317 -24.55 3.82 -15.56
C GLU A 317 -24.56 3.79 -14.03
N THR A 318 -23.92 4.75 -13.36
CA THR A 318 -23.99 4.92 -11.90
C THR A 318 -25.41 5.24 -11.45
N ARG A 319 -26.14 6.10 -12.17
CA ARG A 319 -27.56 6.40 -11.92
C ARG A 319 -28.45 5.18 -12.10
N ALA A 320 -28.18 4.37 -13.13
CA ALA A 320 -28.91 3.12 -13.36
C ALA A 320 -28.66 2.09 -12.23
N LEU A 321 -27.41 1.95 -11.80
CA LEU A 321 -27.04 1.12 -10.63
C LEU A 321 -27.70 1.61 -9.35
N TRP A 322 -27.73 2.93 -9.13
CA TRP A 322 -28.41 3.53 -7.98
C TRP A 322 -29.88 3.14 -7.98
N LYS A 323 -30.58 3.35 -9.10
CA LYS A 323 -32.01 3.00 -9.25
C LYS A 323 -32.31 1.51 -9.03
N GLN A 324 -31.36 0.64 -9.35
CA GLN A 324 -31.48 -0.80 -9.09
C GLN A 324 -31.24 -1.15 -7.62
N ALA A 325 -30.31 -0.44 -6.96
CA ALA A 325 -29.91 -0.71 -5.59
C ALA A 325 -30.84 -0.06 -4.55
N PHE A 326 -31.37 1.11 -4.88
CA PHE A 326 -32.19 1.95 -4.00
C PHE A 326 -33.52 2.26 -4.71
N ASN A 327 -34.63 2.21 -3.97
CA ASN A 327 -35.97 2.46 -4.50
C ASN A 327 -36.38 3.93 -4.31
N ASP A 328 -35.45 4.84 -4.64
CA ASP A 328 -35.65 6.28 -4.42
C ASP A 328 -36.51 6.91 -5.51
N PRO A 329 -37.28 7.98 -5.19
CA PRO A 329 -38.07 8.71 -6.19
C PRO A 329 -37.21 9.30 -7.31
N GLU A 330 -37.74 9.34 -8.54
CA GLU A 330 -37.02 9.89 -9.70
C GLU A 330 -36.63 11.37 -9.50
N ALA A 331 -37.48 12.16 -8.83
CA ALA A 331 -37.18 13.56 -8.51
C ALA A 331 -35.96 13.70 -7.58
N PHE A 332 -35.81 12.82 -6.59
CA PHE A 332 -34.65 12.78 -5.72
C PHE A 332 -33.39 12.40 -6.50
N MET A 333 -33.46 11.34 -7.33
CA MET A 333 -32.32 10.95 -8.14
C MET A 333 -31.89 12.06 -9.10
N GLU A 334 -32.82 12.80 -9.68
CA GLU A 334 -32.50 13.94 -10.54
C GLU A 334 -31.78 15.06 -9.78
N LEU A 335 -32.25 15.41 -8.59
CA LEU A 335 -31.57 16.36 -7.70
C LEU A 335 -30.17 15.87 -7.33
N TYR A 336 -30.04 14.61 -6.90
CA TYR A 336 -28.78 14.03 -6.49
C TYR A 336 -27.76 14.03 -7.62
N PHE A 337 -28.12 13.52 -8.80
CA PHE A 337 -27.20 13.41 -9.93
C PHE A 337 -26.92 14.76 -10.62
N SER A 338 -27.71 15.80 -10.37
CA SER A 338 -27.46 17.14 -10.90
C SER A 338 -26.65 18.03 -9.95
N ARG A 339 -26.88 17.95 -8.62
CA ARG A 339 -26.27 18.84 -7.61
C ARG A 339 -25.20 18.17 -6.75
N VAL A 340 -25.42 16.91 -6.36
CA VAL A 340 -24.59 16.20 -5.34
C VAL A 340 -23.51 15.36 -5.99
N TYR A 341 -23.85 14.57 -7.01
CA TYR A 341 -22.91 13.71 -7.72
C TYR A 341 -21.80 14.55 -8.35
N ARG A 342 -20.55 14.20 -8.06
CA ARG A 342 -19.38 14.75 -8.75
C ARG A 342 -18.46 13.62 -9.21
N ASN A 343 -17.94 13.74 -10.42
CA ASN A 343 -16.97 12.77 -10.98
C ASN A 343 -15.73 12.64 -10.09
N GLU A 344 -15.27 13.73 -9.49
CA GLU A 344 -14.10 13.77 -8.62
C GLU A 344 -14.26 13.04 -7.28
N TYR A 345 -15.49 12.75 -6.85
CA TYR A 345 -15.82 11.99 -5.65
C TYR A 345 -16.35 10.59 -5.97
N ASN A 346 -16.66 10.32 -7.25
CA ASN A 346 -17.11 9.00 -7.70
C ASN A 346 -15.95 8.00 -7.64
N VAL A 347 -16.21 6.84 -7.07
CA VAL A 347 -15.34 5.67 -7.13
C VAL A 347 -16.16 4.59 -7.82
N THR A 348 -15.64 4.02 -8.89
CA THR A 348 -16.32 3.01 -9.69
C THR A 348 -15.48 1.75 -9.83
N CYS A 349 -16.15 0.63 -10.02
CA CYS A 349 -15.57 -0.59 -10.54
C CYS A 349 -16.23 -0.87 -11.89
N GLN A 350 -15.42 -1.07 -12.92
CA GLN A 350 -15.90 -1.30 -14.29
C GLN A 350 -15.53 -2.70 -14.77
N ILE A 351 -16.42 -3.40 -15.46
CA ILE A 351 -16.11 -4.70 -16.07
C ILE A 351 -16.66 -4.68 -17.48
N GLY A 352 -15.81 -4.99 -18.47
CA GLY A 352 -16.22 -4.94 -19.88
C GLY A 352 -16.66 -3.54 -20.33
N ARG A 353 -16.05 -2.48 -19.77
CA ARG A 353 -16.40 -1.05 -20.00
C ARG A 353 -17.76 -0.59 -19.45
N HIS A 354 -18.39 -1.38 -18.60
CA HIS A 354 -19.62 -1.00 -17.89
C HIS A 354 -19.36 -0.85 -16.40
N VAL A 355 -19.95 0.16 -15.77
CA VAL A 355 -19.93 0.32 -14.31
C VAL A 355 -20.74 -0.82 -13.69
N VAL A 356 -20.11 -1.61 -12.83
CA VAL A 356 -20.73 -2.73 -12.10
C VAL A 356 -20.79 -2.50 -10.59
N GLY A 357 -20.13 -1.45 -10.10
CA GLY A 357 -20.24 -0.98 -8.74
C GLY A 357 -19.77 0.47 -8.63
N ALA A 358 -20.41 1.24 -7.77
CA ALA A 358 -20.13 2.66 -7.61
C ALA A 358 -20.44 3.15 -6.20
N LEU A 359 -19.73 4.21 -5.78
CA LEU A 359 -20.05 4.99 -4.59
C LEU A 359 -19.52 6.43 -4.72
N GLN A 360 -20.08 7.34 -3.94
CA GLN A 360 -19.59 8.71 -3.78
C GLN A 360 -18.85 8.87 -2.44
N THR A 361 -17.71 9.55 -2.47
CA THR A 361 -16.91 9.94 -1.30
C THR A 361 -17.11 11.43 -1.00
N LEU A 362 -18.32 11.81 -0.60
CA LEU A 362 -18.71 13.21 -0.47
C LEU A 362 -17.89 13.90 0.63
N PRO A 363 -17.24 15.06 0.36
CA PRO A 363 -16.46 15.76 1.37
C PRO A 363 -17.37 16.41 2.40
N TYR A 364 -17.04 16.22 3.67
CA TYR A 364 -17.70 16.86 4.81
C TYR A 364 -16.65 17.34 5.82
N THR A 365 -17.08 18.20 6.74
CA THR A 365 -16.25 18.60 7.88
C THR A 365 -16.86 18.02 9.15
N LEU A 366 -16.07 17.28 9.92
CA LEU A 366 -16.46 16.88 11.27
C LEU A 366 -15.95 17.94 12.24
N LEU A 367 -16.86 18.56 12.99
CA LEU A 367 -16.51 19.29 14.20
C LEU A 367 -16.22 18.25 15.29
N TYR A 368 -15.04 18.33 15.91
CA TYR A 368 -14.63 17.46 17.02
C TYR A 368 -14.03 18.33 18.12
N ARG A 369 -14.81 18.59 19.18
CA ARG A 369 -14.43 19.42 20.34
C ARG A 369 -13.82 20.77 19.93
N GLY A 370 -14.52 21.48 19.05
CA GLY A 370 -14.11 22.80 18.55
C GLY A 370 -13.04 22.79 17.45
N ARG A 371 -12.57 21.60 16.99
CA ARG A 371 -11.66 21.48 15.86
C ARG A 371 -12.38 20.94 14.64
N GLU A 372 -12.13 21.55 13.48
CA GLU A 372 -12.65 21.06 12.20
C GLU A 372 -11.72 20.01 11.60
N VAL A 373 -12.31 18.91 11.13
CA VAL A 373 -11.57 17.74 10.67
C VAL A 373 -12.14 17.25 9.34
N ARG A 374 -11.28 17.09 8.33
CA ARG A 374 -11.68 16.57 7.03
C ARG A 374 -12.25 15.17 7.15
N THR A 375 -13.49 15.01 6.73
CA THR A 375 -14.25 13.77 6.84
C THR A 375 -14.92 13.49 5.49
N ALA A 376 -15.22 12.24 5.20
CA ALA A 376 -16.00 11.88 4.01
C ALA A 376 -17.29 11.16 4.41
N TYR A 377 -18.38 11.46 3.72
CA TYR A 377 -19.60 10.67 3.79
C TYR A 377 -19.64 9.69 2.61
N MET A 378 -19.73 8.39 2.92
CA MET A 378 -19.82 7.33 1.91
C MET A 378 -21.28 7.20 1.48
N SER A 379 -21.59 7.65 0.27
CA SER A 379 -22.95 7.68 -0.25
C SER A 379 -23.13 6.72 -1.43
N GLY A 380 -24.30 6.09 -1.53
CA GLY A 380 -24.71 5.35 -2.73
C GLY A 380 -23.94 4.08 -3.03
N VAL A 381 -23.44 3.37 -2.00
CA VAL A 381 -22.66 2.14 -2.20
C VAL A 381 -23.51 1.09 -2.90
N SER A 382 -23.27 0.90 -4.19
CA SER A 382 -24.09 0.07 -5.08
C SER A 382 -23.22 -0.91 -5.85
N VAL A 383 -23.73 -2.14 -6.01
CA VAL A 383 -23.11 -3.21 -6.80
C VAL A 383 -24.19 -3.92 -7.58
N ASP A 384 -23.99 -4.05 -8.88
CA ASP A 384 -24.85 -4.79 -9.79
C ASP A 384 -25.11 -6.21 -9.25
N THR A 385 -26.38 -6.63 -9.27
CA THR A 385 -26.79 -7.91 -8.68
C THR A 385 -26.06 -9.12 -9.24
N GLY A 386 -25.70 -9.13 -10.52
CA GLY A 386 -24.95 -10.21 -11.18
C GLY A 386 -23.48 -10.30 -10.75
N TYR A 387 -22.93 -9.21 -10.22
CA TYR A 387 -21.54 -9.12 -9.75
C TYR A 387 -21.40 -9.20 -8.23
N ARG A 388 -22.50 -9.34 -7.49
CA ARG A 388 -22.48 -9.58 -6.04
C ARG A 388 -21.81 -10.91 -5.70
N LYS A 389 -21.23 -10.98 -4.49
CA LYS A 389 -20.45 -12.13 -3.99
C LYS A 389 -19.15 -12.44 -4.78
N GLN A 390 -18.74 -11.54 -5.68
CA GLN A 390 -17.48 -11.61 -6.42
C GLN A 390 -16.44 -10.61 -5.89
N ASP A 391 -16.56 -10.20 -4.62
CA ASP A 391 -15.68 -9.25 -3.93
C ASP A 391 -15.69 -7.79 -4.46
N VAL A 392 -16.52 -7.46 -5.46
CA VAL A 392 -16.63 -6.12 -6.05
C VAL A 392 -16.85 -5.03 -4.99
N GLY A 393 -17.82 -5.21 -4.08
CA GLY A 393 -18.11 -4.23 -3.03
C GLY A 393 -16.94 -4.02 -2.06
N ASN A 394 -16.21 -5.09 -1.69
CA ASN A 394 -15.05 -4.97 -0.80
C ASN A 394 -13.91 -4.21 -1.49
N ASN A 395 -13.67 -4.49 -2.78
CA ASN A 395 -12.66 -3.78 -3.56
C ASN A 395 -13.03 -2.31 -3.76
N LEU A 396 -14.32 -2.02 -3.99
CA LEU A 396 -14.81 -0.65 -4.10
C LEU A 396 -14.57 0.16 -2.82
N MET A 397 -14.91 -0.40 -1.66
CA MET A 397 -14.64 0.23 -0.36
C MET A 397 -13.13 0.45 -0.14
N ARG A 398 -12.31 -0.57 -0.42
CA ARG A 398 -10.85 -0.48 -0.31
C ARG A 398 -10.27 0.66 -1.15
N GLN A 399 -10.69 0.78 -2.40
CA GLN A 399 -10.25 1.86 -3.30
C GLN A 399 -10.63 3.22 -2.74
N ALA A 400 -11.89 3.38 -2.30
CA ALA A 400 -12.36 4.63 -1.74
C ALA A 400 -11.59 5.03 -0.48
N HIS A 401 -11.37 4.09 0.44
CA HIS A 401 -10.58 4.29 1.65
C HIS A 401 -9.14 4.71 1.36
N PHE A 402 -8.49 4.02 0.42
CA PHE A 402 -7.12 4.31 0.02
C PHE A 402 -7.03 5.71 -0.61
N ARG A 403 -7.96 6.08 -1.50
CA ARG A 403 -8.06 7.41 -2.11
C ARG A 403 -8.25 8.51 -1.04
N LEU A 404 -9.13 8.27 -0.07
CA LEU A 404 -9.39 9.21 1.03
C LEU A 404 -8.15 9.46 1.90
N TYR A 405 -7.37 8.42 2.21
CA TYR A 405 -6.13 8.55 2.98
C TYR A 405 -5.16 9.55 2.33
N PHE A 406 -4.94 9.42 1.02
CA PHE A 406 -4.04 10.32 0.28
C PHE A 406 -4.61 11.71 0.00
N ARG A 407 -5.91 11.92 0.23
CA ARG A 407 -6.56 13.24 0.26
C ARG A 407 -6.52 13.90 1.65
N ASN A 408 -5.81 13.31 2.61
CA ASN A 408 -5.72 13.76 4.00
C ASN A 408 -7.10 13.82 4.68
N VAL A 409 -7.98 12.87 4.36
CA VAL A 409 -9.22 12.66 5.10
C VAL A 409 -8.91 11.86 6.36
N VAL A 410 -9.46 12.28 7.51
CA VAL A 410 -9.19 11.66 8.81
C VAL A 410 -10.23 10.60 9.15
N PHE A 411 -11.51 10.90 8.90
CA PHE A 411 -12.62 10.00 9.19
C PHE A 411 -13.50 9.77 7.96
N ALA A 412 -14.20 8.64 7.92
CA ALA A 412 -15.29 8.40 6.99
C ALA A 412 -16.53 7.97 7.76
N THR A 413 -17.69 8.43 7.33
CA THR A 413 -18.99 8.17 7.98
C THR A 413 -19.98 7.62 6.97
N LEU A 414 -20.93 6.81 7.43
CA LEU A 414 -22.02 6.29 6.61
C LEU A 414 -23.23 5.91 7.47
N ILE A 415 -24.37 5.73 6.82
CA ILE A 415 -25.57 5.13 7.41
C ILE A 415 -25.86 3.83 6.65
N PRO A 416 -25.79 2.66 7.31
CA PRO A 416 -26.13 1.40 6.64
C PRO A 416 -27.64 1.33 6.35
N ALA A 417 -28.02 1.16 5.07
CA ALA A 417 -29.42 1.09 4.63
C ALA A 417 -30.19 -0.13 5.18
N GLU A 418 -29.50 -1.21 5.54
CA GLU A 418 -30.09 -2.46 6.02
C GLU A 418 -29.33 -3.01 7.23
N LYS A 419 -30.02 -3.72 8.13
CA LYS A 419 -29.43 -4.25 9.38
C LYS A 419 -28.20 -5.15 9.15
N TRP A 420 -28.17 -5.94 8.08
CA TRP A 420 -27.04 -6.83 7.81
C TRP A 420 -25.78 -6.07 7.35
N LEU A 421 -25.94 -4.86 6.80
CA LEU A 421 -24.83 -4.04 6.32
C LEU A 421 -23.91 -3.56 7.45
N TYR A 422 -24.42 -3.42 8.69
CA TYR A 422 -23.58 -3.10 9.86
C TYR A 422 -22.47 -4.14 10.06
N GLY A 423 -22.79 -5.42 9.87
CA GLY A 423 -21.81 -6.50 9.95
C GLY A 423 -20.82 -6.50 8.78
N TRP A 424 -21.24 -6.05 7.60
CA TRP A 424 -20.35 -5.90 6.45
C TRP A 424 -19.40 -4.71 6.61
N TYR A 425 -19.92 -3.52 6.92
CA TYR A 425 -19.11 -2.33 7.18
C TYR A 425 -18.19 -2.48 8.40
N SER A 426 -18.59 -3.24 9.42
CA SER A 426 -17.70 -3.62 10.52
C SER A 426 -16.44 -4.33 10.05
N LYS A 427 -16.54 -5.21 9.03
CA LYS A 427 -15.38 -5.89 8.42
C LYS A 427 -14.52 -4.93 7.60
N CYS A 428 -15.13 -3.87 7.06
CA CYS A 428 -14.43 -2.76 6.42
C CYS A 428 -13.80 -1.78 7.43
N GLY A 429 -13.99 -1.97 8.75
CA GLY A 429 -13.35 -1.17 9.80
C GLY A 429 -14.20 -0.04 10.37
N TYR A 430 -15.50 0.01 10.09
CA TYR A 430 -16.42 0.98 10.67
C TYR A 430 -16.87 0.58 12.08
N ALA A 431 -16.97 1.57 12.98
CA ALA A 431 -17.48 1.45 14.35
C ALA A 431 -18.80 2.21 14.49
N GLU A 432 -19.69 1.74 15.36
CA GLU A 432 -20.98 2.38 15.67
C GLU A 432 -20.77 3.54 16.65
N ARG A 433 -20.09 4.61 16.19
CA ARG A 433 -19.65 5.75 17.00
C ARG A 433 -20.22 7.10 16.59
N ILE A 434 -21.20 7.11 15.68
CA ILE A 434 -21.89 8.32 15.23
C ILE A 434 -23.38 8.03 15.05
N VAL A 435 -24.23 8.97 15.42
CA VAL A 435 -25.69 8.82 15.35
C VAL A 435 -26.27 9.87 14.41
N CYS A 436 -27.17 9.45 13.51
CA CYS A 436 -27.97 10.37 12.72
C CYS A 436 -29.21 10.77 13.52
N THR A 437 -29.31 12.05 13.89
CA THR A 437 -30.45 12.60 14.65
C THR A 437 -31.57 13.06 13.72
N PRO A 438 -32.83 13.07 14.18
CA PRO A 438 -33.94 13.69 13.46
C PRO A 438 -33.61 15.11 12.98
N PRO A 439 -34.12 15.51 11.80
CA PRO A 439 -33.92 16.86 11.31
C PRO A 439 -34.62 17.90 12.23
N PRO A 440 -34.09 19.13 12.33
CA PRO A 440 -34.79 20.22 13.02
C PRO A 440 -36.19 20.46 12.44
N ALA A 441 -37.15 20.81 13.30
CA ALA A 441 -38.53 21.06 12.87
C ALA A 441 -38.65 22.19 11.83
N ASP A 442 -37.70 23.14 11.84
CA ASP A 442 -37.63 24.28 10.91
C ASP A 442 -36.67 24.04 9.73
N ALA A 443 -36.19 22.81 9.50
CA ALA A 443 -35.19 22.49 8.48
C ALA A 443 -35.51 23.04 7.08
N ALA A 444 -36.79 23.04 6.68
CA ALA A 444 -37.25 23.55 5.39
C ALA A 444 -37.11 25.08 5.21
N THR A 445 -36.92 25.83 6.30
CA THR A 445 -37.03 27.30 6.29
C THR A 445 -35.93 28.03 7.08
N VAL A 446 -35.15 27.31 7.88
CA VAL A 446 -34.08 27.88 8.69
C VAL A 446 -33.00 28.52 7.80
N SER A 447 -32.50 29.69 8.21
CA SER A 447 -31.38 30.33 7.53
C SER A 447 -30.08 29.54 7.77
N PHE A 448 -29.15 29.54 6.82
CA PHE A 448 -27.87 28.89 7.03
C PHE A 448 -27.11 29.45 8.23
N ALA A 449 -27.18 30.76 8.49
CA ALA A 449 -26.52 31.38 9.64
C ALA A 449 -27.06 30.86 10.98
N ASP A 450 -28.38 30.71 11.11
CA ASP A 450 -29.00 30.16 12.31
C ASP A 450 -28.71 28.67 12.46
N PHE A 451 -28.73 27.93 11.35
CA PHE A 451 -28.40 26.51 11.33
C PHE A 451 -26.93 26.26 11.70
N ASP A 452 -25.99 27.01 11.11
CA ASP A 452 -24.54 26.90 11.34
C ASP A 452 -24.18 27.14 12.82
N ARG A 453 -24.82 28.16 13.41
CA ARG A 453 -24.70 28.42 14.86
C ARG A 453 -25.14 27.20 15.69
N ARG A 454 -26.30 26.61 15.40
CA ARG A 454 -26.82 25.46 16.15
C ARG A 454 -25.97 24.20 15.98
N GLN A 455 -25.46 23.90 14.77
CA GLN A 455 -24.57 22.75 14.59
C GLN A 455 -23.24 22.95 15.34
N ARG A 456 -22.69 24.17 15.36
CA ARG A 456 -21.40 24.46 16.02
C ARG A 456 -21.47 24.48 17.55
N GLU A 457 -22.66 24.52 18.15
CA GLU A 457 -22.85 24.35 19.59
C GLU A 457 -22.66 22.90 20.05
N LYS A 458 -22.70 21.93 19.12
CA LYS A 458 -22.52 20.51 19.43
C LYS A 458 -21.05 20.19 19.71
N GLU A 459 -20.82 19.21 20.61
CA GLU A 459 -19.46 18.74 20.93
C GLU A 459 -18.79 18.09 19.72
N CYS A 460 -19.53 17.25 18.99
CA CYS A 460 -19.05 16.57 17.81
C CYS A 460 -20.17 16.36 16.78
N VAL A 461 -20.05 16.97 15.60
CA VAL A 461 -21.08 16.87 14.55
C VAL A 461 -20.49 16.95 13.15
N LEU A 462 -21.06 16.19 12.21
CA LEU A 462 -20.81 16.36 10.79
C LEU A 462 -21.51 17.64 10.29
N LEU A 463 -20.73 18.65 9.93
CA LEU A 463 -21.20 19.98 9.54
C LEU A 463 -21.72 19.99 8.11
N HIS A 464 -22.86 20.66 7.89
CA HIS A 464 -23.29 21.08 6.56
C HIS A 464 -22.81 22.49 6.26
N ASP A 465 -22.52 22.76 5.00
CA ASP A 465 -22.33 24.10 4.48
C ASP A 465 -23.64 24.66 3.89
N ALA A 466 -23.58 25.86 3.33
CA ALA A 466 -24.74 26.56 2.80
C ALA A 466 -25.36 25.82 1.59
N ASP A 467 -24.54 25.25 0.70
CA ASP A 467 -25.02 24.51 -0.47
C ASP A 467 -25.66 23.18 -0.04
N GLY A 468 -25.07 22.50 0.94
CA GLY A 468 -25.64 21.30 1.56
C GLY A 468 -27.05 21.57 2.11
N LEU A 469 -27.22 22.62 2.91
CA LEU A 469 -28.53 22.99 3.45
C LEU A 469 -29.53 23.36 2.34
N GLU A 470 -29.11 24.08 1.31
CA GLU A 470 -29.96 24.42 0.15
C GLU A 470 -30.44 23.16 -0.57
N ILE A 471 -29.55 22.18 -0.83
CA ILE A 471 -29.90 20.92 -1.47
C ILE A 471 -30.92 20.14 -0.62
N ILE A 472 -30.74 20.10 0.69
CA ILE A 472 -31.68 19.46 1.61
C ILE A 472 -33.05 20.16 1.58
N GLN A 473 -33.07 21.49 1.60
CA GLN A 473 -34.32 22.26 1.52
C GLN A 473 -35.05 22.03 0.19
N GLU A 474 -34.30 21.91 -0.91
CA GLU A 474 -34.85 21.56 -2.22
C GLU A 474 -35.41 20.13 -2.23
N ASP A 475 -34.73 19.16 -1.62
CA ASP A 475 -35.23 17.79 -1.47
C ASP A 475 -36.55 17.75 -0.69
N ILE A 476 -36.62 18.45 0.46
CA ILE A 476 -37.85 18.58 1.26
C ILE A 476 -38.98 19.19 0.40
N ARG A 477 -38.66 20.21 -0.39
CA ARG A 477 -39.64 20.89 -1.28
C ARG A 477 -40.14 19.97 -2.39
N LEU A 478 -39.25 19.18 -3.00
CA LEU A 478 -39.60 18.22 -4.04
C LEU A 478 -40.43 17.06 -3.50
N ALA A 479 -40.11 16.57 -2.30
CA ALA A 479 -40.87 15.52 -1.63
C ALA A 479 -42.28 15.99 -1.21
N GLY A 480 -42.43 17.25 -0.79
CA GLY A 480 -43.74 17.84 -0.49
C GLY A 480 -44.52 17.04 0.56
N GLN A 481 -45.68 16.48 0.18
CA GLN A 481 -46.50 15.68 1.09
C GLN A 481 -45.90 14.30 1.40
N ASP A 482 -45.00 13.81 0.55
CA ASP A 482 -44.31 12.53 0.71
C ASP A 482 -43.06 12.65 1.60
N TYR A 483 -42.75 13.86 2.09
CA TYR A 483 -41.64 14.08 3.02
C TYR A 483 -41.97 13.51 4.41
N HIS A 484 -41.33 12.39 4.74
CA HIS A 484 -41.46 11.72 6.02
C HIS A 484 -40.08 11.58 6.70
N PRO A 485 -39.65 12.59 7.50
CA PRO A 485 -38.36 12.54 8.16
C PRO A 485 -38.33 11.48 9.26
N ALA A 486 -37.14 10.96 9.54
CA ALA A 486 -36.92 10.09 10.69
C ALA A 486 -37.31 10.81 11.99
N THR A 487 -38.10 10.13 12.83
CA THR A 487 -38.56 10.64 14.13
C THR A 487 -37.72 10.12 15.30
N THR A 488 -36.85 9.14 15.04
CA THR A 488 -35.94 8.53 16.00
C THR A 488 -34.51 8.57 15.49
N ASN A 489 -33.56 8.43 16.41
CA ASN A 489 -32.16 8.34 16.08
C ASN A 489 -31.87 7.07 15.25
N ILE A 490 -31.08 7.23 14.20
CA ILE A 490 -30.57 6.12 13.37
C ILE A 490 -29.09 5.94 13.68
N GLN A 491 -28.67 4.71 13.98
CA GLN A 491 -27.26 4.42 14.26
C GLN A 491 -26.45 4.54 12.96
N GLY A 492 -25.55 5.52 12.89
CA GLY A 492 -24.55 5.60 11.83
C GLY A 492 -23.29 4.82 12.19
N MET A 493 -22.32 4.82 11.28
CA MET A 493 -21.00 4.26 11.55
C MET A 493 -19.88 5.22 11.11
N LEU A 494 -18.75 5.15 11.82
CA LEU A 494 -17.56 5.97 11.62
C LEU A 494 -16.32 5.07 11.50
N ARG A 495 -15.43 5.39 10.57
CA ARG A 495 -14.14 4.72 10.36
C ARG A 495 -13.01 5.73 10.44
N VAL A 496 -11.92 5.36 11.11
CA VAL A 496 -10.65 6.09 11.01
C VAL A 496 -10.02 5.80 9.65
N ILE A 497 -9.79 6.84 8.86
CA ILE A 497 -9.06 6.77 7.58
C ILE A 497 -7.58 6.98 7.82
N ASN A 498 -7.20 8.03 8.55
CA ASN A 498 -5.79 8.34 8.84
C ASN A 498 -5.51 8.22 10.34
N ALA A 499 -4.91 7.10 10.76
CA ALA A 499 -4.66 6.80 12.17
C ALA A 499 -3.70 7.81 12.84
N LEU A 500 -2.68 8.29 12.13
CA LEU A 500 -1.75 9.28 12.66
C LEU A 500 -2.47 10.60 12.95
N GLN A 501 -3.19 11.15 11.98
CA GLN A 501 -3.91 12.42 12.14
C GLN A 501 -5.03 12.31 13.19
N ALA A 502 -5.75 11.18 13.23
CA ALA A 502 -6.80 10.94 14.23
C ALA A 502 -6.22 10.85 15.65
N LEU A 503 -5.07 10.20 15.84
CA LEU A 503 -4.39 10.14 17.12
C LEU A 503 -3.75 11.47 17.52
N GLN A 504 -3.21 12.25 16.57
CA GLN A 504 -2.72 13.60 16.83
C GLN A 504 -3.84 14.52 17.32
N LEU A 505 -5.01 14.45 16.69
CA LEU A 505 -6.21 15.15 17.13
C LEU A 505 -6.59 14.75 18.56
N TYR A 506 -6.64 13.45 18.83
CA TYR A 506 -6.96 12.90 20.15
C TYR A 506 -5.94 13.33 21.22
N ALA A 507 -4.65 13.20 20.96
CA ALA A 507 -3.58 13.55 21.90
C ALA A 507 -3.59 15.05 22.23
N ALA A 508 -3.75 15.92 21.22
CA ALA A 508 -3.81 17.37 21.43
C ALA A 508 -4.96 17.81 22.34
N LEU A 509 -6.05 17.02 22.41
CA LEU A 509 -7.20 17.26 23.28
C LEU A 509 -7.10 16.52 24.63
N ASN A 510 -6.14 15.61 24.78
CA ASN A 510 -5.92 14.80 25.98
C ASN A 510 -4.42 14.79 26.37
N PRO A 511 -3.81 15.94 26.72
CA PRO A 511 -2.35 16.08 26.88
C PRO A 511 -1.77 15.24 28.04
N ALA A 512 -2.59 14.87 29.02
CA ALA A 512 -2.20 14.00 30.13
C ALA A 512 -2.14 12.52 29.75
N GLN A 513 -2.68 12.12 28.59
CA GLN A 513 -2.69 10.73 28.16
C GLN A 513 -1.29 10.27 27.78
N GLN A 514 -0.90 9.12 28.31
CA GLN A 514 0.38 8.45 28.01
C GLN A 514 0.08 7.00 27.67
N CYS A 515 0.29 6.60 26.43
CA CYS A 515 0.11 5.21 26.03
C CYS A 515 0.81 4.88 24.72
N LYS A 516 1.04 3.59 24.51
CA LYS A 516 1.59 3.04 23.28
C LYS A 516 0.55 2.17 22.62
N ILE A 517 0.25 2.44 21.36
CA ILE A 517 -0.80 1.75 20.60
C ILE A 517 -0.17 1.07 19.39
N ARG A 518 -0.48 -0.20 19.20
CA ARG A 518 -0.18 -0.94 17.97
C ARG A 518 -1.45 -1.08 17.15
N VAL A 519 -1.60 -0.25 16.12
CA VAL A 519 -2.68 -0.42 15.13
C VAL A 519 -2.29 -1.55 14.18
N GLN A 520 -3.16 -2.54 13.98
CA GLN A 520 -2.87 -3.69 13.13
C GLN A 520 -4.12 -4.22 12.41
N GLY A 521 -3.92 -4.86 11.27
CA GLY A 521 -4.99 -5.52 10.52
C GLY A 521 -5.84 -4.58 9.65
N ASP A 522 -5.44 -3.32 9.46
CA ASP A 522 -6.06 -2.45 8.45
C ASP A 522 -5.57 -2.86 7.06
N LYS A 523 -6.39 -3.65 6.37
CA LYS A 523 -6.10 -4.18 5.03
C LYS A 523 -6.30 -3.14 3.94
N ASP A 524 -7.17 -2.16 4.18
CA ASP A 524 -7.50 -1.17 3.17
C ASP A 524 -6.49 -0.03 3.17
N ILE A 525 -5.94 0.31 4.34
CA ILE A 525 -4.94 1.37 4.51
C ILE A 525 -3.74 0.80 5.27
N PRO A 526 -2.82 0.07 4.60
CA PRO A 526 -1.67 -0.55 5.24
C PRO A 526 -0.80 0.41 6.06
N MET A 527 -0.74 1.68 5.64
CA MET A 527 -0.01 2.77 6.27
C MET A 527 -0.46 3.07 7.71
N ASN A 528 -1.70 2.71 8.07
CA ASN A 528 -2.19 2.83 9.44
C ASN A 528 -1.55 1.80 10.37
N ASN A 529 -1.04 0.68 9.85
CA ASN A 529 -0.47 -0.39 10.66
C ASN A 529 0.94 -0.03 11.15
N ALA A 530 1.06 0.81 12.18
CA ALA A 530 2.31 1.15 12.87
C ALA A 530 2.15 1.06 14.41
N TYR A 531 3.21 1.38 15.14
CA TYR A 531 3.15 1.74 16.55
C TYR A 531 3.00 3.26 16.67
N TYR A 532 2.20 3.70 17.63
CA TYR A 532 1.94 5.11 17.93
C TYR A 532 2.20 5.32 19.42
N ILE A 533 3.14 6.21 19.72
CA ILE A 533 3.49 6.60 21.09
C ILE A 533 2.80 7.93 21.35
N ILE A 534 1.89 7.96 22.30
CA ILE A 534 1.16 9.16 22.71
C ILE A 534 1.74 9.65 24.02
N GLY A 535 2.11 10.92 24.07
CA GLY A 535 2.57 11.57 25.29
C GLY A 535 2.71 13.08 25.15
N ASN A 536 2.41 13.81 26.22
CA ASN A 536 2.49 15.28 26.28
C ASN A 536 1.69 15.98 25.16
N GLY A 537 0.55 15.41 24.78
CA GLY A 537 -0.30 15.90 23.69
C GLY A 537 0.27 15.70 22.28
N LEU A 538 1.37 14.96 22.13
CA LEU A 538 2.01 14.65 20.87
C LEU A 538 1.90 13.16 20.55
N VAL A 539 2.09 12.83 19.26
CA VAL A 539 2.08 11.46 18.77
C VAL A 539 3.31 11.23 17.89
N THR A 540 4.10 10.23 18.25
CA THR A 540 5.20 9.73 17.44
C THR A 540 4.78 8.40 16.79
N LYS A 541 4.87 8.32 15.47
CA LYS A 541 4.68 7.07 14.72
C LYS A 541 6.03 6.37 14.60
N THR A 542 6.08 5.09 14.93
CA THR A 542 7.28 4.26 14.80
C THR A 542 6.94 2.85 14.32
N ASP A 543 7.89 2.16 13.72
CA ASP A 543 7.81 0.73 13.41
C ASP A 543 8.62 -0.12 14.40
N GLU A 544 9.27 0.50 15.38
CA GLU A 544 9.98 -0.19 16.45
C GLU A 544 8.99 -1.09 17.23
N PRO A 545 9.25 -2.42 17.28
CA PRO A 545 8.40 -3.31 18.03
C PRO A 545 8.40 -2.97 19.52
N ASP A 546 7.21 -2.81 20.08
CA ASP A 546 7.03 -2.62 21.52
C ASP A 546 6.06 -3.68 22.05
N ALA A 547 6.57 -4.56 22.91
CA ALA A 547 5.81 -5.65 23.51
C ALA A 547 4.69 -5.14 24.43
N GLU A 548 4.86 -3.95 25.00
CA GLU A 548 3.91 -3.32 25.95
C GLU A 548 2.83 -2.50 25.23
N ALA A 549 2.90 -2.36 23.90
CA ALA A 549 1.91 -1.60 23.15
C ALA A 549 0.53 -2.30 23.13
N CYS A 550 -0.52 -1.53 23.42
CA CYS A 550 -1.90 -1.99 23.32
C CYS A 550 -2.28 -2.24 21.85
N LYS A 551 -2.55 -3.50 21.51
CA LYS A 551 -2.88 -3.91 20.14
C LYS A 551 -4.36 -3.66 19.85
N MET A 552 -4.64 -2.97 18.76
CA MET A 552 -6.00 -2.70 18.30
C MET A 552 -6.11 -2.70 16.77
N ASN A 553 -7.28 -3.07 16.24
CA ASN A 553 -7.61 -2.84 14.84
C ASN A 553 -8.20 -1.44 14.62
N ILE A 554 -8.41 -1.06 13.35
CA ILE A 554 -8.87 0.30 13.00
C ILE A 554 -10.25 0.65 13.60
N ARG A 555 -11.12 -0.35 13.78
CA ARG A 555 -12.43 -0.18 14.42
C ARG A 555 -12.28 0.10 15.91
N GLN A 556 -11.46 -0.70 16.59
CA GLN A 556 -11.13 -0.50 18.01
C GLN A 556 -10.42 0.84 18.25
N LEU A 557 -9.63 1.32 17.28
CA LEU A 557 -9.05 2.66 17.33
C LEU A 557 -10.13 3.74 17.27
N ALA A 558 -11.15 3.59 16.42
CA ALA A 558 -12.31 4.49 16.40
C ALA A 558 -13.05 4.45 17.76
N ASP A 559 -13.27 3.25 18.32
CA ASP A 559 -13.87 3.10 19.65
C ASP A 559 -13.06 3.80 20.76
N PHE A 560 -11.73 3.74 20.67
CA PHE A 560 -10.83 4.40 21.62
C PHE A 560 -10.92 5.93 21.52
N ILE A 561 -10.88 6.49 20.31
CA ILE A 561 -10.90 7.94 20.07
C ILE A 561 -12.26 8.56 20.44
N PHE A 562 -13.36 7.84 20.18
CA PHE A 562 -14.72 8.31 20.39
C PHE A 562 -15.38 7.69 21.63
N LYS A 563 -14.60 7.18 22.58
CA LYS A 563 -15.15 6.49 23.76
C LYS A 563 -16.10 7.39 24.57
N ASP A 564 -15.67 8.64 24.78
CA ASP A 564 -16.35 9.62 25.63
C ASP A 564 -16.80 10.85 24.81
N VAL A 565 -17.12 10.64 23.53
CA VAL A 565 -17.57 11.69 22.59
C VAL A 565 -18.87 11.25 21.96
N HIS A 566 -19.90 12.10 22.03
CA HIS A 566 -21.15 11.88 21.33
C HIS A 566 -21.08 12.51 19.94
N ALA A 567 -20.68 11.74 18.93
CA ALA A 567 -20.66 12.22 17.55
C ALA A 567 -22.04 12.10 16.90
N GLU A 568 -22.44 13.16 16.20
CA GLU A 568 -23.74 13.26 15.56
C GLU A 568 -23.62 13.61 14.07
N MET A 569 -24.65 13.26 13.31
CA MET A 569 -24.94 13.82 11.99
C MET A 569 -26.45 14.07 11.92
N SER A 570 -26.90 14.89 10.98
CA SER A 570 -28.34 15.16 10.77
C SER A 570 -28.55 15.59 9.34
N LEU A 571 -29.79 15.55 8.83
CA LEU A 571 -30.12 16.01 7.48
C LEU A 571 -29.26 15.33 6.39
N MET A 572 -28.89 14.07 6.59
CA MET A 572 -28.23 13.32 5.52
C MET A 572 -29.28 13.02 4.46
N LEU A 573 -28.96 13.26 3.19
CA LEU A 573 -29.80 12.84 2.06
C LEU A 573 -30.03 11.32 2.17
N ASN A 574 -31.29 10.90 2.03
CA ASN A 574 -31.73 9.53 2.24
C ASN A 574 -31.00 8.52 1.36
#